data_AF-A0A7X7BCD4-F1
#
_entry.id   AF-A0A7X7BCD4-F1
#
_cell.length_a   1.000
_cell.length_b   1.000
_cell.length_c   1.000
_cell.angle_alpha   90.00
_cell.angle_beta   90.00
_cell.angle_gamma   90.00
#
_symmetry.space_group_name_H-M   'P 1'
#
loop_
_entity.id
_entity.type
_entity.pdbx_description
1 polymer ?
#
loop_
_entity_poly.entity_id
_entity_poly.type
_entity_poly.pdbx_seq_one_letter_code
_entity_poly.pdbx_strand_id
1 'polypeptide(L)'
;MKTKEQRGQEIMDAIRSVLVNDWDPIGIKGIGPNDEYDGYIGQVYRLLSKSPTEEDVARQLLMFESHDIGLPKRETGILDVARKLLSIDVSMNERGASNKEPEATR
;
A
#
# COMPACT_ATOMS: atom_id res chain seq x y z
N MET A 1 -8.42 4.95 21.78
CA MET A 1 -7.11 4.35 21.42
C MET A 1 -7.39 3.04 20.73
N LYS A 2 -6.86 2.85 19.52
CA LYS A 2 -6.98 1.57 18.82
C LYS A 2 -5.94 0.59 19.37
N THR A 3 -6.26 -0.70 19.40
CA THR A 3 -5.25 -1.72 19.73
C THR A 3 -4.26 -1.87 18.58
N LYS A 4 -3.07 -2.44 18.84
CA LYS A 4 -2.09 -2.76 17.79
C LYS A 4 -2.67 -3.69 16.73
N GLU A 5 -3.51 -4.63 17.15
CA GLU A 5 -4.19 -5.57 16.26
C GLU A 5 -5.18 -4.86 15.33
N GLN A 6 -6.01 -3.97 15.88
CA GLN A 6 -6.92 -3.13 15.08
C GLN A 6 -6.15 -2.26 14.08
N ARG A 7 -5.01 -1.67 14.50
CA ARG A 7 -4.17 -0.88 13.61
C ARG A 7 -3.55 -1.71 12.49
N GLY A 8 -3.07 -2.91 12.81
CA GLY A 8 -2.55 -3.86 11.82
C GLY A 8 -3.61 -4.22 10.79
N GLN A 9 -4.83 -4.50 11.24
CA GLN A 9 -5.95 -4.81 10.35
C GLN A 9 -6.27 -3.64 9.41
N GLU A 10 -6.34 -2.41 9.92
CA GLU A 10 -6.58 -1.21 9.10
C GLU A 10 -5.52 -1.00 8.01
N ILE A 11 -4.25 -1.28 8.33
CA ILE A 11 -3.16 -1.19 7.35
C ILE A 11 -3.33 -2.27 6.27
N MET A 12 -3.63 -3.51 6.66
CA MET A 12 -3.85 -4.60 5.71
C MET A 12 -5.05 -4.32 4.80
N ASP A 13 -6.14 -3.81 5.35
CA ASP A 13 -7.36 -3.47 4.60
C ASP A 13 -7.12 -2.31 3.62
N ALA A 14 -6.35 -1.30 4.04
CA ALA A 14 -5.96 -0.19 3.16
C ALA A 14 -5.10 -0.67 1.98
N ILE A 15 -4.14 -1.56 2.23
CA ILE A 15 -3.31 -2.16 1.17
C ILE A 15 -4.19 -2.98 0.24
N ARG A 16 -5.04 -3.87 0.78
CA ARG A 16 -5.98 -4.69 -0.01
C ARG A 16 -6.82 -3.82 -0.93
N SER A 17 -7.38 -2.73 -0.39
CA SER A 17 -8.21 -1.81 -1.16
C SER A 17 -7.47 -1.26 -2.38
N VAL A 18 -6.21 -0.85 -2.25
CA VAL A 18 -5.43 -0.34 -3.39
C VAL A 18 -5.11 -1.47 -4.39
N LEU A 19 -4.78 -2.68 -3.91
CA LEU A 19 -4.50 -3.81 -4.78
C LEU A 19 -5.73 -4.20 -5.63
N VAL A 20 -6.90 -4.32 -5.01
CA VAL A 20 -8.15 -4.71 -5.70
C VAL A 20 -8.71 -3.58 -6.57
N ASN A 21 -8.62 -2.32 -6.14
CA ASN A 21 -9.32 -1.24 -6.84
C ASN A 21 -8.48 -0.52 -7.89
N ASP A 22 -7.15 -0.56 -7.75
CA ASP A 22 -6.23 0.26 -8.55
C ASP A 22 -5.13 -0.55 -9.25
N TRP A 23 -4.60 -1.59 -8.60
CA TRP A 23 -3.56 -2.42 -9.22
C TRP A 23 -4.15 -3.44 -10.21
N ASP A 24 -5.11 -4.24 -9.72
CA ASP A 24 -5.95 -5.23 -10.43
C ASP A 24 -5.46 -5.66 -11.82
N PRO A 25 -4.31 -6.36 -11.92
CA PRO A 25 -3.73 -6.69 -13.22
C PRO A 25 -4.52 -7.76 -13.99
N ILE A 26 -5.41 -8.51 -13.33
CA ILE A 26 -6.24 -9.55 -13.94
C ILE A 26 -7.72 -9.13 -14.12
N GLY A 27 -8.09 -7.93 -13.69
CA GLY A 27 -9.42 -7.35 -13.95
C GLY A 27 -10.54 -7.95 -13.11
N ILE A 28 -10.27 -8.38 -11.88
CA ILE A 28 -11.25 -9.03 -11.00
C ILE A 28 -12.04 -8.05 -10.11
N LYS A 29 -11.74 -6.75 -10.16
CA LYS A 29 -12.46 -5.71 -9.41
C LYS A 29 -13.97 -5.78 -9.66
N GLY A 30 -14.73 -5.99 -8.58
CA GLY A 30 -16.20 -6.01 -8.61
C GLY A 30 -16.83 -7.26 -9.20
N ILE A 31 -16.03 -8.23 -9.66
CA ILE A 31 -16.50 -9.49 -10.24
C ILE A 31 -15.95 -10.73 -9.53
N GLY A 32 -14.83 -10.59 -8.81
CA GLY A 32 -14.16 -11.68 -8.10
C GLY A 32 -14.06 -11.44 -6.58
N PRO A 33 -13.46 -12.40 -5.86
CA PRO A 33 -13.19 -12.28 -4.44
C PRO A 33 -12.25 -11.11 -4.13
N ASN A 34 -12.53 -10.37 -3.06
CA ASN A 34 -11.67 -9.25 -2.62
C ASN A 34 -10.34 -9.73 -2.01
N ASP A 35 -10.21 -11.01 -1.69
CA ASP A 35 -9.03 -11.64 -1.08
C ASP A 35 -8.05 -12.22 -2.13
N GLU A 36 -8.34 -12.09 -3.42
CA GLU A 36 -7.49 -12.58 -4.52
C GLU A 36 -6.03 -12.09 -4.41
N TYR A 37 -5.83 -10.87 -3.90
CA TYR A 37 -4.51 -10.26 -3.77
C TYR A 37 -3.91 -10.33 -2.35
N ASP A 38 -4.54 -11.04 -1.41
CA ASP A 38 -4.11 -11.08 -0.01
C ASP A 38 -2.70 -11.62 0.18
N GLY A 39 -2.27 -12.55 -0.69
CA GLY A 39 -0.91 -13.09 -0.71
C GLY A 39 0.18 -12.01 -0.89
N TYR A 40 -0.15 -10.87 -1.49
CA TYR A 40 0.78 -9.77 -1.72
C TYR A 40 0.82 -8.76 -0.58
N ILE A 41 -0.22 -8.67 0.26
CA ILE A 41 -0.36 -7.65 1.32
C ILE A 41 0.86 -7.64 2.23
N GLY A 42 1.28 -8.81 2.72
CA GLY A 42 2.43 -8.91 3.63
C GLY A 42 3.75 -8.45 2.99
N GLN A 43 3.93 -8.67 1.69
CA GLN A 43 5.13 -8.24 0.96
C GLN A 43 5.12 -6.72 0.77
N VAL A 44 3.98 -6.17 0.36
CA VAL A 44 3.77 -4.72 0.18
C VAL A 44 3.95 -3.99 1.50
N TYR A 45 3.34 -4.48 2.59
CA TYR A 45 3.52 -3.90 3.92
C TYR A 45 5.00 -3.84 4.34
N ARG A 46 5.74 -4.94 4.17
CA ARG A 46 7.18 -4.97 4.48
C ARG A 46 8.00 -4.02 3.63
N LEU A 47 7.62 -3.82 2.37
CA LEU A 47 8.27 -2.86 1.49
C LEU A 47 8.00 -1.43 1.96
N LEU A 48 6.72 -1.06 2.16
CA LEU A 48 6.31 0.28 2.63
C LEU A 48 6.93 0.65 3.98
N SER A 49 7.08 -0.32 4.88
CA SER A 49 7.69 -0.13 6.21
C SER A 49 9.18 0.27 6.16
N LYS A 50 9.83 0.15 4.99
CA LYS A 50 11.24 0.51 4.76
C LYS A 50 11.41 1.90 4.14
N SER A 51 10.34 2.68 4.03
CA SER A 51 10.35 3.99 3.35
C SER A 51 10.88 3.91 1.91
N PRO A 52 10.26 3.07 1.06
CA PRO A 52 10.71 2.86 -0.32
C PRO A 52 10.46 4.11 -1.18
N THR A 53 11.11 4.20 -2.34
CA THR A 53 10.75 5.20 -3.35
C THR A 53 9.51 4.76 -4.14
N GLU A 54 8.93 5.67 -4.92
CA GLU A 54 7.84 5.37 -5.85
C GLU A 54 8.24 4.27 -6.85
N GLU A 55 9.47 4.34 -7.37
CA GLU A 55 10.02 3.39 -8.32
C GLU A 55 10.23 2.00 -7.69
N ASP A 56 10.60 1.94 -6.41
CA ASP A 56 10.74 0.66 -5.71
C ASP A 56 9.41 -0.07 -5.58
N VAL A 57 8.35 0.65 -5.22
CA VAL A 57 7.00 0.09 -5.13
C VAL A 57 6.49 -0.33 -6.52
N ALA A 58 6.66 0.53 -7.52
CA ALA A 58 6.26 0.22 -8.90
C ALA A 58 6.99 -1.02 -9.44
N ARG A 59 8.30 -1.13 -9.20
CA ARG A 59 9.10 -2.29 -9.61
C ARG A 59 8.62 -3.58 -8.93
N GLN A 60 8.28 -3.51 -7.65
CA GLN A 60 7.75 -4.67 -6.93
C GLN A 60 6.40 -5.14 -7.51
N LEU A 61 5.49 -4.21 -7.82
CA LEU A 61 4.20 -4.56 -8.43
C LEU A 61 4.39 -5.19 -9.82
N LEU A 62 5.28 -4.64 -10.65
CA LEU A 62 5.62 -5.23 -11.96
C LEU A 62 6.25 -6.62 -11.82
N MET A 63 7.03 -6.86 -10.76
CA MET A 63 7.55 -8.19 -10.46
C MET A 63 6.42 -9.17 -10.13
N PHE A 64 5.42 -8.77 -9.33
CA PHE A 64 4.25 -9.62 -9.08
C PHE A 64 3.49 -9.93 -10.38
N GLU A 65 3.25 -8.92 -11.22
CA GLU A 65 2.58 -9.11 -12.51
C GLU A 65 3.32 -10.10 -13.41
N SER A 66 4.63 -9.92 -13.57
CA SER A 66 5.41 -10.70 -14.53
C SER A 66 5.90 -12.06 -14.02
N HIS A 67 6.28 -12.15 -12.75
CA HIS A 67 6.87 -13.36 -12.18
C HIS A 67 5.84 -14.24 -11.48
N ASP A 68 4.98 -13.66 -10.66
CA ASP A 68 4.05 -14.43 -9.83
C ASP A 68 2.76 -14.74 -10.60
N ILE A 69 2.24 -13.77 -11.37
CA ILE A 69 0.99 -13.92 -12.15
C ILE A 69 1.29 -14.38 -13.59
N GLY A 70 2.43 -14.01 -14.16
CA GLY A 70 2.83 -14.41 -15.52
C GLY A 70 2.25 -13.53 -16.64
N LEU A 71 1.97 -12.26 -16.35
CA LEU A 71 1.42 -11.30 -17.30
C LEU A 71 2.52 -10.62 -18.12
N PRO A 72 2.19 -10.19 -19.36
CA PRO A 72 3.11 -9.39 -20.16
C PRO A 72 3.38 -8.03 -19.51
N LYS A 73 4.41 -7.34 -20.00
CA LYS A 73 4.78 -6.01 -19.51
C LYS A 73 3.58 -5.05 -19.60
N ARG A 74 3.20 -4.47 -18.46
CA ARG A 74 2.23 -3.38 -18.38
C ARG A 74 2.73 -2.13 -19.13
N GLU A 75 1.81 -1.48 -19.85
CA GLU A 75 2.14 -0.29 -20.64
C GLU A 75 2.21 1.00 -19.80
N THR A 76 1.24 1.24 -18.90
CA THR A 76 1.15 2.49 -18.12
C THR A 76 0.45 2.30 -16.76
N GLY A 77 0.41 3.35 -15.93
CA GLY A 77 -0.44 3.44 -14.73
C GLY A 77 0.15 2.87 -13.44
N ILE A 78 1.29 2.15 -13.49
CA ILE A 78 1.84 1.51 -12.29
C ILE A 78 2.34 2.52 -11.23
N LEU A 79 2.83 3.68 -11.66
CA LEU A 79 3.30 4.73 -10.75
C LEU A 79 2.14 5.34 -9.96
N ASP A 80 0.94 5.44 -10.54
CA ASP A 80 -0.23 5.96 -9.82
C ASP A 80 -0.65 5.01 -8.69
N VAL A 81 -0.57 3.70 -8.93
CA VAL A 81 -0.78 2.67 -7.90
C VAL A 81 0.30 2.76 -6.82
N ALA A 82 1.56 2.93 -7.21
CA ALA A 82 2.66 3.09 -6.27
C ALA A 82 2.47 4.31 -5.34
N ARG A 83 2.04 5.46 -5.88
CA ARG A 83 1.71 6.65 -5.09
C ARG A 83 0.59 6.41 -4.09
N LYS A 84 -0.47 5.69 -4.50
CA LYS A 84 -1.57 5.35 -3.62
C LYS A 84 -1.09 4.49 -2.45
N LEU A 85 -0.28 3.47 -2.72
CA LEU A 85 0.33 2.63 -1.67
C LEU A 85 1.25 3.44 -0.74
N LEU A 86 2.07 4.34 -1.28
CA LEU A 86 2.95 5.21 -0.49
C LEU A 86 2.21 6.20 0.41
N SER A 87 0.96 6.54 0.08
CA SER A 87 0.14 7.41 0.91
C SER A 87 -0.45 6.72 2.15
N ILE A 88 -0.34 5.38 2.22
CA ILE A 88 -0.78 4.60 3.38
C ILE A 88 0.22 4.80 4.53
N ASP A 89 -0.24 5.37 5.64
CA ASP A 89 0.53 5.37 6.88
C ASP A 89 0.59 3.93 7.42
N VAL A 90 1.76 3.29 7.29
CA VAL A 90 2.01 1.92 7.79
C VAL A 90 2.64 1.92 9.19
N SER A 91 2.75 3.08 9.85
CA SER A 91 3.29 3.13 11.20
C SER A 91 2.32 2.49 12.21
N MET A 92 2.89 1.65 13.07
CA MET A 92 2.19 0.96 14.15
C MET A 92 1.93 1.87 15.37
N ASN A 93 2.47 3.08 15.37
CA ASN A 93 2.27 4.07 16.42
C ASN A 93 1.35 5.16 15.89
N GLU A 94 0.28 5.50 16.61
CA GLU A 94 -0.55 6.66 16.28
C GLU A 94 0.34 7.92 16.28
N ARG A 95 0.45 8.62 15.15
CA ARG A 95 1.02 9.98 15.13
C ARG A 95 0.02 10.90 15.82
N GLY A 96 0.13 11.00 17.15
CA GLY A 96 -0.49 12.08 17.90
C GLY A 96 -0.08 13.41 17.27
N ALA A 97 -1.05 14.25 16.93
CA ALA A 97 -0.83 15.57 16.36
C ALA A 97 0.23 16.33 17.18
N SER A 98 1.41 16.52 16.59
CA SER A 98 2.41 17.42 17.16
C SER A 98 1.93 18.84 16.88
N ASN A 99 1.16 19.39 17.82
CA ASN A 99 1.00 20.84 17.95
C ASN A 99 2.40 21.42 18.16
N LYS A 100 2.95 22.04 17.12
CA LYS A 100 3.99 23.05 17.33
C LYS A 100 3.26 24.34 17.68
N GLU A 101 3.15 24.64 18.97
CA GLU A 101 2.89 26.01 19.41
C GLU A 101 4.06 26.90 18.97
N PRO A 102 3.79 28.14 18.52
CA PRO A 102 4.86 29.07 18.16
C PRO A 102 5.50 29.58 19.44
N GLU A 103 6.80 29.34 19.58
CA GLU A 103 7.63 29.91 20.65
C GLU A 103 7.74 31.42 20.42
N ALA A 104 6.81 32.15 21.02
CA ALA A 104 6.88 33.60 21.16
C ALA A 104 7.24 33.90 22.62
N THR A 105 8.51 34.19 22.91
CA THR A 105 8.81 35.11 24.01
C THR A 105 10.09 35.89 23.71
N ARG A 106 9.95 37.20 23.90
CA ARG A 106 10.94 38.27 23.76
C ARG A 106 11.98 38.23 24.87
#